data_AF-A0A9E2LI39-F1
#
_entry.id   AF-A0A9E2LI39-F1
#
_cell.length_a   1.000
_cell.length_b   1.000
_cell.length_c   1.000
_cell.angle_alpha   90.00
_cell.angle_beta   90.00
_cell.angle_gamma   90.00
#
_symmetry.space_group_name_H-M   'P 1'
#
loop_
_entity.id
_entity.type
_entity.pdbx_description
1 polymer ?
#
loop_
_entity_poly.entity_id
_entity_poly.type
_entity_poly.pdbx_seq_one_letter_code
_entity_poly.pdbx_strand_id
1 'polypeptide(L)'
;MRTFLRFAFALALGLAPAACDDDPNNTNNTNNINNVNNVNNINNVNNTNNLPGPLGGELVLEEYEMIGSHYSRMTGVIGAGGFPVWQEETLVEGDCRLLKYVAHYCEAYCEGVCVAENVCEPWPTFVDGGTLTITGAKTAIAADPGDFGFFGANGYSWYGDAADLFDDGDVLTASFSGGAAAAFSVDASGVAPLVLTTVQNDEITLENGGDTVFEWVPGTGSGTRVRVTLNANSSGGHGSPYLAIIECDTADDGSLTIPQALIEGFPETYRWEMCAGVDCPLSSAMRYRRGIMPVAGGDFDFRVGSSVSFWIVHQAMQR
;
A
#
# COMPACT_ATOMS: atom_id res chain seq x y z
N MET A 1 -6.18 84.39 19.27
CA MET A 1 -5.63 84.59 17.92
C MET A 1 -5.36 83.22 17.31
N ARG A 2 -5.99 82.91 16.16
CA ARG A 2 -5.62 81.87 15.18
C ARG A 2 -5.73 80.40 15.64
N THR A 3 -6.14 79.40 14.86
CA THR A 3 -6.84 79.24 13.57
C THR A 3 -7.20 77.74 13.49
N PHE A 4 -8.32 77.42 12.85
CA PHE A 4 -8.77 76.12 12.30
C PHE A 4 -7.72 75.03 12.06
N LEU A 5 -8.09 73.77 12.32
CA LEU A 5 -7.99 72.69 11.32
C LEU A 5 -8.96 71.53 11.62
N ARG A 6 -9.89 71.29 10.70
CA ARG A 6 -10.65 70.05 10.54
C ARG A 6 -9.85 69.15 9.60
N PHE A 7 -9.72 67.86 9.91
CA PHE A 7 -9.55 66.83 8.89
C PHE A 7 -10.26 65.55 9.34
N ALA A 8 -11.26 65.17 8.55
CA ALA A 8 -11.90 63.87 8.57
C ALA A 8 -11.14 62.95 7.61
N PHE A 9 -10.86 61.71 8.01
CA PHE A 9 -10.64 60.60 7.10
C PHE A 9 -11.14 59.33 7.79
N ALA A 10 -12.34 58.90 7.41
CA ALA A 10 -12.85 57.57 7.72
C ALA A 10 -12.45 56.66 6.57
N LEU A 11 -11.57 55.69 6.83
CA LEU A 11 -11.28 54.58 5.92
C LEU A 11 -11.78 53.31 6.60
N ALA A 12 -12.97 52.87 6.21
CA ALA A 12 -13.52 51.58 6.62
C ALA A 12 -12.92 50.50 5.71
N LEU A 13 -12.00 49.71 6.25
CA LEU A 13 -11.49 48.51 5.60
C LEU A 13 -12.50 47.38 5.85
N GLY A 14 -13.38 47.15 4.88
CA GLY A 14 -14.24 45.96 4.84
C GLY A 14 -13.45 44.78 4.26
N LEU A 15 -13.01 43.87 5.12
CA LEU A 15 -12.57 42.54 4.72
C LEU A 15 -13.80 41.66 4.56
N ALA A 16 -14.19 41.40 3.31
CA ALA A 16 -15.14 40.35 2.98
C ALA A 16 -14.36 39.02 2.85
N PRO A 17 -14.79 37.93 3.51
CA PRO A 17 -14.27 36.61 3.17
C PRO A 17 -14.77 36.24 1.77
N ALA A 18 -13.84 35.95 0.86
CA ALA A 18 -14.14 35.29 -0.39
C ALA A 18 -14.75 33.92 -0.06
N ALA A 19 -16.04 33.77 -0.35
CA ALA A 19 -16.69 32.48 -0.36
C ALA A 19 -16.13 31.66 -1.53
N CYS A 20 -15.85 30.39 -1.27
CA CYS A 20 -15.55 29.41 -2.30
C CYS A 20 -16.73 29.33 -3.28
N ASP A 21 -16.39 29.37 -4.55
CA ASP A 21 -17.25 29.36 -5.72
C ASP A 21 -17.67 27.92 -6.03
N ASP A 22 -18.83 27.49 -5.51
CA ASP A 22 -19.47 26.23 -5.87
C ASP A 22 -20.33 26.46 -7.14
N ASP A 23 -19.70 26.54 -8.30
CA ASP A 23 -20.40 26.65 -9.59
C ASP A 23 -21.14 25.34 -9.93
N PRO A 24 -22.49 25.35 -9.98
CA PRO A 24 -23.29 24.16 -10.28
C PRO A 24 -23.22 23.73 -11.76
N ASN A 25 -22.52 24.47 -12.62
CA ASN A 25 -22.31 24.13 -14.04
C ASN A 25 -20.94 23.52 -14.33
N ASN A 26 -20.08 23.33 -13.32
CA ASN A 26 -18.81 22.65 -13.50
C ASN A 26 -18.99 21.13 -13.42
N THR A 27 -19.04 20.47 -14.57
CA THR A 27 -19.13 19.00 -14.68
C THR A 27 -17.79 18.27 -14.41
N ASN A 28 -16.80 18.94 -13.80
CA ASN A 28 -15.55 18.32 -13.35
C ASN A 28 -15.76 17.30 -12.19
N ASN A 29 -16.93 17.22 -11.55
CA ASN A 29 -17.14 16.23 -10.49
C ASN A 29 -17.56 14.83 -11.02
N THR A 30 -16.86 14.32 -12.03
CA THR A 30 -16.96 12.94 -12.50
C THR A 30 -15.64 12.18 -12.45
N ASN A 31 -14.64 12.64 -11.67
CA ASN A 31 -13.36 11.93 -11.58
C ASN A 31 -12.77 11.77 -10.16
N ASN A 32 -13.62 11.51 -9.16
CA ASN A 32 -13.15 10.91 -7.89
C ASN A 32 -12.92 9.38 -8.00
N ILE A 33 -12.51 8.92 -9.19
CA ILE A 33 -11.91 7.58 -9.40
C ILE A 33 -10.38 7.65 -9.16
N ASN A 34 -9.82 8.85 -8.97
CA ASN A 34 -8.40 9.04 -8.68
C ASN A 34 -7.96 8.71 -7.24
N ASN A 35 -8.86 8.23 -6.36
CA ASN A 35 -8.46 7.65 -5.07
C ASN A 35 -7.88 6.22 -5.21
N VAL A 36 -7.88 5.66 -6.43
CA VAL A 36 -7.22 4.39 -6.77
C VAL A 36 -5.69 4.54 -6.90
N ASN A 37 -5.16 5.77 -6.91
CA ASN A 37 -3.70 5.97 -6.92
C ASN A 37 -2.99 5.64 -5.59
N ASN A 38 -3.73 5.30 -4.52
CA ASN A 38 -3.14 4.67 -3.34
C ASN A 38 -2.77 3.19 -3.57
N VAL A 39 -3.23 2.60 -4.67
CA VAL A 39 -2.87 1.22 -5.08
C VAL A 39 -1.50 1.20 -5.77
N ASN A 40 -1.04 2.31 -6.35
CA ASN A 40 0.31 2.41 -6.92
C ASN A 40 1.44 2.28 -5.90
N ASN A 41 1.14 2.30 -4.58
CA ASN A 41 2.10 1.97 -3.53
C ASN A 41 1.85 0.62 -2.86
N ILE A 42 0.75 -0.09 -3.19
CA ILE A 42 0.69 -1.54 -2.96
C ILE A 42 1.76 -2.23 -3.81
N ASN A 43 2.19 -1.62 -4.92
CA ASN A 43 3.40 -2.01 -5.64
C ASN A 43 4.71 -1.81 -4.85
N ASN A 44 4.71 -1.25 -3.63
CA ASN A 44 5.89 -1.28 -2.75
C ASN A 44 5.95 -2.54 -1.89
N VAL A 45 4.87 -3.32 -1.85
CA VAL A 45 4.89 -4.71 -1.39
C VAL A 45 5.76 -5.57 -2.34
N ASN A 46 5.99 -5.10 -3.58
CA ASN A 46 6.91 -5.73 -4.56
C ASN A 46 8.39 -5.51 -4.25
N ASN A 47 8.78 -4.75 -3.22
CA ASN A 47 10.21 -4.64 -2.91
C ASN A 47 10.80 -5.88 -2.22
N THR A 48 9.98 -6.88 -1.84
CA THR A 48 10.47 -8.25 -1.53
C THR A 48 10.80 -9.03 -2.80
N ASN A 49 9.98 -8.85 -3.84
CA ASN A 49 10.09 -9.56 -5.10
C ASN A 49 10.62 -8.58 -6.14
N ASN A 50 11.84 -8.11 -5.93
CA ASN A 50 12.67 -7.77 -7.08
C ASN A 50 12.51 -8.97 -8.01
N LEU A 51 11.80 -8.83 -9.13
CA LEU A 51 11.64 -9.87 -10.14
C LEU A 51 12.68 -9.61 -11.26
N PRO A 52 14.01 -9.55 -11.00
CA PRO A 52 14.95 -9.74 -12.08
C PRO A 52 14.89 -11.24 -12.42
N GLY A 53 14.04 -11.57 -13.37
CA GLY A 53 13.76 -12.96 -13.68
C GLY A 53 12.54 -13.16 -14.57
N PRO A 54 12.35 -14.39 -15.03
CA PRO A 54 11.26 -14.71 -15.95
C PRO A 54 9.88 -14.62 -15.25
N LEU A 55 8.80 -14.78 -16.03
CA LEU A 55 7.41 -14.51 -15.64
C LEU A 55 7.06 -14.98 -14.22
N GLY A 56 6.50 -14.08 -13.42
CA GLY A 56 5.98 -14.32 -12.06
C GLY A 56 4.72 -13.48 -11.82
N GLY A 57 4.25 -13.43 -10.58
CA GLY A 57 3.12 -12.58 -10.24
C GLY A 57 2.67 -12.68 -8.80
N GLU A 58 1.70 -11.85 -8.47
CA GLU A 58 1.03 -11.90 -7.19
C GLU A 58 -0.46 -11.66 -7.33
N LEU A 59 -1.22 -12.20 -6.39
CA LEU A 59 -2.63 -11.91 -6.19
C LEU A 59 -2.88 -11.77 -4.70
N VAL A 60 -3.53 -10.69 -4.32
CA VAL A 60 -3.98 -10.44 -2.95
C VAL A 60 -5.48 -10.38 -2.97
N LEU A 61 -6.12 -11.25 -2.19
CA LEU A 61 -7.54 -11.18 -1.87
C LEU A 61 -7.67 -10.88 -0.39
N GLU A 62 -8.35 -9.79 -0.05
CA GLU A 62 -8.46 -9.41 1.35
C GLU A 62 -9.78 -8.77 1.74
N GLU A 63 -10.18 -9.06 2.97
CA GLU A 63 -11.10 -8.24 3.75
C GLU A 63 -10.29 -7.08 4.32
N TYR A 64 -10.68 -5.85 4.00
CA TYR A 64 -9.90 -4.65 4.26
C TYR A 64 -10.70 -3.67 5.13
N GLU A 65 -10.17 -3.41 6.32
CA GLU A 65 -10.64 -2.37 7.23
C GLU A 65 -9.83 -1.09 7.01
N MET A 66 -10.51 -0.09 6.43
CA MET A 66 -9.99 1.25 6.21
C MET A 66 -10.68 2.22 7.15
N ILE A 67 -10.06 2.58 8.28
CA ILE A 67 -10.44 3.69 9.17
C ILE A 67 -11.96 4.00 9.14
N GLY A 68 -12.75 3.15 9.81
CA GLY A 68 -14.20 3.28 9.89
C GLY A 68 -15.00 2.77 8.70
N SER A 69 -14.37 2.13 7.73
CA SER A 69 -15.01 1.45 6.58
C SER A 69 -14.48 0.03 6.44
N HIS A 70 -15.35 -0.89 6.02
CA HIS A 70 -15.00 -2.29 5.74
C HIS A 70 -15.45 -2.64 4.33
N TYR A 71 -14.56 -3.22 3.54
CA TYR A 71 -14.85 -3.73 2.21
C TYR A 71 -13.93 -4.90 1.89
N SER A 72 -14.19 -5.60 0.79
CA SER A 72 -13.28 -6.59 0.26
C SER A 72 -12.65 -6.10 -1.02
N ARG A 73 -11.39 -6.46 -1.25
CA ARG A 73 -10.73 -6.18 -2.52
C ARG A 73 -9.86 -7.33 -2.97
N MET A 74 -9.67 -7.39 -4.27
CA MET A 74 -8.72 -8.24 -4.93
C MET A 74 -7.85 -7.38 -5.83
N THR A 75 -6.54 -7.54 -5.73
CA THR A 75 -5.57 -6.92 -6.64
C THR A 75 -4.51 -7.92 -7.00
N GLY A 76 -4.14 -8.01 -8.27
CA GLY A 76 -3.08 -8.90 -8.71
C GLY A 76 -2.46 -8.51 -10.03
N VAL A 77 -1.32 -9.10 -10.31
CA VAL A 77 -0.55 -8.88 -11.53
C VAL A 77 0.18 -10.16 -11.91
N ILE A 78 0.20 -10.46 -13.20
CA ILE A 78 1.16 -11.40 -13.79
C ILE A 78 2.08 -10.54 -14.65
N GLY A 79 3.38 -10.67 -14.47
CA GLY A 79 4.35 -9.81 -15.11
C GLY A 79 5.67 -10.49 -15.38
N ALA A 80 6.46 -9.87 -16.25
CA ALA A 80 7.83 -10.22 -16.54
C ALA A 80 8.70 -8.96 -16.60
N GLY A 81 10.01 -9.12 -16.39
CA GLY A 81 10.97 -8.00 -16.41
C GLY A 81 11.14 -7.33 -15.05
N GLY A 82 12.12 -6.42 -14.97
CA GLY A 82 12.47 -5.73 -13.73
C GLY A 82 11.44 -4.68 -13.36
N PHE A 83 10.71 -4.89 -12.26
CA PHE A 83 9.94 -3.81 -11.66
C PHE A 83 10.88 -2.72 -11.15
N PRO A 84 10.54 -1.42 -11.29
CA PRO A 84 11.31 -0.37 -10.65
C PRO A 84 11.35 -0.64 -9.15
N VAL A 85 12.56 -0.89 -8.64
CA VAL A 85 12.84 -0.90 -7.22
C VAL A 85 13.22 0.52 -6.83
N TRP A 86 12.37 1.15 -6.03
CA TRP A 86 12.61 2.49 -5.49
C TRP A 86 13.17 2.46 -4.08
N GLN A 87 13.33 1.27 -3.49
CA GLN A 87 13.68 1.12 -2.09
C GLN A 87 14.82 0.14 -1.93
N GLU A 88 15.85 0.51 -1.17
CA GLU A 88 16.92 -0.40 -0.79
C GLU A 88 16.75 -0.86 0.65
N GLU A 89 17.01 -2.13 0.91
CA GLU A 89 17.11 -2.66 2.27
C GLU A 89 18.40 -2.12 2.92
N THR A 90 18.23 -1.34 3.99
CA THR A 90 19.35 -0.67 4.67
C THR A 90 19.61 -1.21 6.07
N LEU A 91 18.62 -1.90 6.66
CA LEU A 91 18.74 -2.55 7.97
C LEU A 91 17.78 -3.73 8.05
N VAL A 92 18.23 -4.81 8.69
CA VAL A 92 17.42 -5.99 9.02
C VAL A 92 17.70 -6.35 10.47
N GLU A 93 16.63 -6.55 11.24
CA GLU A 93 16.73 -6.99 12.62
C GLU A 93 15.48 -7.79 13.01
N GLY A 94 15.69 -9.04 13.41
CA GLY A 94 14.60 -9.98 13.68
C GLY A 94 13.78 -10.29 12.42
N ASP A 95 12.45 -10.20 12.56
CA ASP A 95 11.49 -10.41 11.48
C ASP A 95 11.20 -9.11 10.68
N CYS A 96 11.94 -8.04 10.98
CA CYS A 96 11.72 -6.71 10.43
C CYS A 96 12.89 -6.22 9.58
N ARG A 97 12.57 -5.40 8.59
CA ARG A 97 13.53 -4.73 7.72
C ARG A 97 13.13 -3.29 7.45
N LEU A 98 14.13 -2.43 7.25
CA LEU A 98 13.98 -1.03 6.87
C LEU A 98 14.43 -0.85 5.43
N LEU A 99 13.48 -0.43 4.61
CA LEU A 99 13.65 -0.09 3.22
C LEU A 99 13.72 1.44 3.13
N LYS A 100 14.69 1.99 2.40
CA LYS A 100 14.82 3.45 2.20
C LYS A 100 14.78 3.80 0.74
N TYR A 101 14.19 4.96 0.45
CA TYR A 101 14.12 5.46 -0.91
C TYR A 101 15.51 5.69 -1.49
N VAL A 102 15.78 5.08 -2.64
CA VAL A 102 16.97 5.33 -3.44
C VAL A 102 16.53 5.60 -4.87
N ALA A 103 16.93 6.75 -5.38
CA ALA A 103 16.76 7.07 -6.78
C ALA A 103 17.93 6.46 -7.57
N HIS A 104 17.62 5.50 -8.43
CA HIS A 104 18.60 4.93 -9.36
C HIS A 104 18.63 5.70 -10.67
N TYR A 105 19.84 5.88 -11.21
CA TYR A 105 20.05 6.58 -12.47
C TYR A 105 20.98 5.76 -13.38
N CYS A 106 20.80 5.93 -14.69
CA CYS A 106 21.72 5.44 -15.70
C CYS A 106 22.32 6.64 -16.42
N GLU A 107 23.65 6.74 -16.45
CA GLU A 107 24.35 7.79 -17.19
C GLU A 107 24.14 7.63 -18.71
N ALA A 108 24.16 6.37 -19.19
CA ALA A 108 23.83 6.04 -20.56
C ALA A 108 22.31 5.98 -20.76
N TYR A 109 21.87 6.23 -22.00
CA TYR A 109 20.46 6.04 -22.37
C TYR A 109 20.01 4.60 -22.06
N CYS A 110 18.98 4.47 -21.24
CA CYS A 110 18.35 3.21 -20.87
C CYS A 110 17.00 3.08 -21.57
N GLU A 111 16.85 2.08 -22.45
CA GLU A 111 15.57 1.69 -23.05
C GLU A 111 14.81 0.76 -22.09
N GLY A 112 14.47 1.31 -20.92
CA GLY A 112 14.03 0.50 -19.79
C GLY A 112 14.03 1.31 -18.49
N VAL A 113 14.20 0.60 -17.38
CA VAL A 113 14.26 1.18 -16.05
C VAL A 113 15.61 0.92 -15.38
N CYS A 114 16.15 1.93 -14.70
CA CYS A 114 17.37 1.80 -13.92
C CYS A 114 17.01 1.17 -12.57
N VAL A 115 17.42 -0.08 -12.36
CA VAL A 115 17.17 -0.83 -11.11
C VAL A 115 18.32 -0.74 -10.13
N ALA A 116 19.46 -0.23 -10.59
CA ALA A 116 20.62 0.14 -9.80
C ALA A 116 21.41 1.21 -10.55
N GLU A 117 22.46 1.75 -9.93
CA GLU A 117 23.36 2.70 -10.59
C GLU A 117 23.96 2.09 -11.87
N ASN A 118 23.63 2.68 -13.02
CA ASN A 118 24.04 2.22 -14.35
C ASN A 118 23.62 0.76 -14.70
N VAL A 119 22.59 0.21 -14.06
CA VAL A 119 22.01 -1.10 -14.40
C VAL A 119 20.63 -0.89 -15.01
N CYS A 120 20.56 -1.03 -16.33
CA CYS A 120 19.33 -0.88 -17.11
C CYS A 120 18.66 -2.24 -17.34
N GLU A 121 17.42 -2.39 -16.89
CA GLU A 121 16.58 -3.55 -17.16
C GLU A 121 15.43 -3.17 -18.11
N PRO A 122 14.90 -4.11 -18.91
CA PRO A 122 13.70 -3.86 -19.71
C PRO A 122 12.53 -3.39 -18.84
N TRP A 123 11.64 -2.58 -19.42
CA TRP A 123 10.41 -2.18 -18.74
C TRP A 123 9.61 -3.41 -18.28
N PRO A 124 9.00 -3.36 -17.08
CA PRO A 124 8.12 -4.42 -16.63
C PRO A 124 6.96 -4.54 -17.63
N THR A 125 6.64 -5.78 -17.99
CA THR A 125 5.60 -6.09 -18.96
C THR A 125 4.50 -6.87 -18.25
N PHE A 126 3.28 -6.33 -18.27
CA PHE A 126 2.10 -7.07 -17.88
C PHE A 126 1.89 -8.26 -18.83
N VAL A 127 1.58 -9.43 -18.29
CA VAL A 127 1.29 -10.63 -19.07
C VAL A 127 -0.14 -11.08 -18.81
N ASP A 128 -0.93 -11.14 -19.87
CA ASP A 128 -2.32 -11.58 -19.83
C ASP A 128 -2.41 -13.07 -19.44
N GLY A 129 -3.02 -13.37 -18.29
CA GLY A 129 -3.34 -14.72 -17.83
C GLY A 129 -4.74 -15.22 -18.21
N GLY A 130 -5.50 -14.48 -19.02
CA GLY A 130 -6.91 -14.70 -19.27
C GLY A 130 -7.80 -14.25 -18.11
N THR A 131 -9.08 -14.62 -18.12
CA THR A 131 -10.02 -14.30 -17.04
C THR A 131 -9.59 -15.00 -15.75
N LEU A 132 -9.47 -14.22 -14.67
CA LEU A 132 -9.29 -14.70 -13.30
C LEU A 132 -10.66 -15.01 -12.69
N THR A 133 -10.77 -16.16 -12.03
CA THR A 133 -11.92 -16.54 -11.20
C THR A 133 -11.42 -17.00 -9.83
N ILE A 134 -12.13 -16.60 -8.76
CA ILE A 134 -11.88 -17.15 -7.41
C ILE A 134 -13.10 -17.92 -6.94
N THR A 135 -12.88 -19.17 -6.55
CA THR A 135 -13.87 -20.05 -5.91
C THR A 135 -13.53 -20.28 -4.45
N GLY A 136 -14.51 -20.69 -3.64
CA GLY A 136 -14.35 -20.90 -2.20
C GLY A 136 -14.72 -19.69 -1.35
N ALA A 137 -14.73 -18.49 -1.94
CA ALA A 137 -15.29 -17.29 -1.32
C ALA A 137 -16.83 -17.36 -1.23
N LYS A 138 -17.39 -16.62 -0.26
CA LYS A 138 -18.84 -16.47 -0.02
C LYS A 138 -19.56 -15.73 -1.16
N THR A 139 -18.81 -14.98 -1.97
CA THR A 139 -19.30 -14.29 -3.17
C THR A 139 -18.49 -14.74 -4.39
N ALA A 140 -19.12 -14.81 -5.55
CA ALA A 140 -18.42 -15.11 -6.80
C ALA A 140 -17.52 -13.93 -7.19
N ILE A 141 -16.24 -14.20 -7.45
CA ILE A 141 -15.26 -13.20 -7.85
C ILE A 141 -14.70 -13.60 -9.22
N ALA A 142 -14.71 -12.66 -10.14
CA ALA A 142 -14.05 -12.77 -11.42
C ALA A 142 -13.51 -11.41 -11.85
N ALA A 143 -12.37 -11.41 -12.54
CA ALA A 143 -11.81 -10.22 -13.15
C ALA A 143 -11.16 -10.58 -14.48
N ASP A 144 -11.42 -9.75 -15.49
CA ASP A 144 -10.67 -9.79 -16.74
C ASP A 144 -9.35 -9.00 -16.58
N PRO A 145 -8.33 -9.29 -17.38
CA PRO A 145 -7.11 -8.48 -17.41
C PRO A 145 -7.45 -7.02 -17.75
N GLY A 146 -6.92 -6.09 -16.98
CA GLY A 146 -7.18 -4.67 -17.12
C GLY A 146 -6.60 -4.09 -18.42
N ASP A 147 -7.38 -3.23 -19.08
CA ASP A 147 -7.04 -2.61 -20.37
C ASP A 147 -5.74 -1.79 -20.34
N PHE A 148 -5.33 -1.32 -19.16
CA PHE A 148 -4.13 -0.51 -18.96
C PHE A 148 -2.94 -1.31 -18.41
N GLY A 149 -3.06 -2.64 -18.31
CA GLY A 149 -2.02 -3.53 -17.82
C GLY A 149 -1.49 -3.11 -16.45
N PHE A 150 -0.24 -2.64 -16.41
CA PHE A 150 0.44 -2.25 -15.18
C PHE A 150 0.07 -0.84 -14.66
N PHE A 151 -0.47 0.03 -15.52
CA PHE A 151 -0.76 1.43 -15.18
C PHE A 151 -2.26 1.63 -14.98
N GLY A 152 -2.78 1.21 -13.82
CA GLY A 152 -4.20 1.29 -13.44
C GLY A 152 -4.44 0.46 -12.19
N ALA A 153 -5.70 0.32 -11.74
CA ALA A 153 -6.05 -0.68 -10.73
C ALA A 153 -5.51 -2.04 -11.19
N ASN A 154 -4.38 -2.43 -10.60
CA ASN A 154 -3.42 -3.46 -11.00
C ASN A 154 -4.03 -4.57 -11.85
N GLY A 155 -3.41 -4.90 -13.00
CA GLY A 155 -3.59 -6.13 -13.80
C GLY A 155 -4.95 -6.83 -13.68
N TYR A 156 -5.22 -7.46 -12.55
CA TYR A 156 -6.53 -7.94 -12.13
C TYR A 156 -7.03 -7.18 -10.89
N SER A 157 -8.22 -6.59 -10.97
CA SER A 157 -8.83 -5.90 -9.83
C SER A 157 -10.30 -6.23 -9.65
N TRP A 158 -10.73 -6.31 -8.38
CA TRP A 158 -12.13 -6.43 -7.99
C TRP A 158 -12.34 -5.74 -6.64
N TYR A 159 -13.48 -5.07 -6.48
CA TYR A 159 -13.88 -4.41 -5.24
C TYR A 159 -15.32 -4.82 -4.91
N GLY A 160 -15.55 -5.19 -3.66
CA GLY A 160 -16.86 -5.58 -3.18
C GLY A 160 -17.16 -4.96 -1.82
N ASP A 161 -18.45 -4.67 -1.59
CA ASP A 161 -18.92 -4.09 -0.33
C ASP A 161 -19.07 -5.12 0.80
N ALA A 162 -18.83 -6.41 0.51
CA ALA A 162 -18.92 -7.47 1.49
C ALA A 162 -17.71 -7.40 2.44
N ALA A 163 -17.95 -7.17 3.72
CA ALA A 163 -16.91 -7.24 4.75
C ALA A 163 -16.58 -8.68 5.18
N ASP A 164 -17.37 -9.66 4.75
CA ASP A 164 -17.26 -11.08 5.10
C ASP A 164 -17.22 -11.91 3.81
N LEU A 165 -16.02 -12.29 3.37
CA LEU A 165 -15.73 -12.92 2.09
C LEU A 165 -15.33 -14.39 2.23
N PHE A 166 -14.76 -14.79 3.37
CA PHE A 166 -14.37 -16.17 3.65
C PHE A 166 -14.30 -16.40 5.17
N ASP A 167 -14.39 -17.66 5.59
CA ASP A 167 -14.12 -18.06 6.97
C ASP A 167 -12.65 -18.52 7.14
N ASP A 168 -12.17 -18.57 8.39
CA ASP A 168 -10.84 -19.13 8.69
C ASP A 168 -10.76 -20.60 8.25
N GLY A 169 -9.81 -20.89 7.37
CA GLY A 169 -9.56 -22.24 6.88
C GLY A 169 -10.34 -22.61 5.61
N ASP A 170 -11.23 -21.75 5.11
CA ASP A 170 -11.81 -21.93 3.79
C ASP A 170 -10.70 -22.06 2.75
N VAL A 171 -10.85 -22.97 1.78
CA VAL A 171 -9.90 -23.10 0.67
C VAL A 171 -10.39 -22.23 -0.47
N LEU A 172 -9.59 -21.24 -0.85
CA LEU A 172 -9.84 -20.37 -1.98
C LEU A 172 -8.91 -20.74 -3.12
N THR A 173 -9.48 -20.92 -4.30
CA THR A 173 -8.74 -21.26 -5.52
C THR A 173 -8.83 -20.11 -6.49
N ALA A 174 -7.70 -19.48 -6.80
CA ALA A 174 -7.59 -18.53 -7.91
C ALA A 174 -7.24 -19.30 -9.19
N SER A 175 -8.06 -19.15 -10.23
CA SER A 175 -7.88 -19.82 -11.53
C SER A 175 -7.82 -18.80 -12.66
N PHE A 176 -6.74 -18.88 -13.45
CA PHE A 176 -6.51 -18.09 -14.65
C PHE A 176 -6.81 -18.93 -15.88
N SER A 177 -7.70 -18.45 -16.76
CA SER A 177 -8.16 -19.22 -17.94
C SER A 177 -7.08 -19.44 -19.01
N GLY A 178 -5.97 -18.73 -18.93
CA GLY A 178 -4.91 -18.67 -19.93
C GLY A 178 -5.14 -17.56 -20.96
N GLY A 179 -4.04 -16.99 -21.42
CA GLY A 179 -3.94 -15.92 -22.40
C GLY A 179 -2.54 -15.94 -23.03
N ALA A 180 -1.75 -14.89 -22.80
CA ALA A 180 -0.31 -14.91 -23.09
C ALA A 180 0.47 -15.82 -22.11
N ALA A 181 0.05 -15.86 -20.84
CA ALA A 181 0.46 -16.90 -19.90
C ALA A 181 -0.41 -18.16 -20.08
N ALA A 182 0.17 -19.34 -19.83
CA ALA A 182 -0.60 -20.59 -19.80
C ALA A 182 -1.64 -20.56 -18.66
N ALA A 183 -2.74 -21.29 -18.80
CA ALA A 183 -3.72 -21.44 -17.72
C ALA A 183 -3.08 -22.10 -16.49
N PHE A 184 -3.40 -21.61 -15.30
CA PHE A 184 -2.94 -22.17 -14.02
C PHE A 184 -3.93 -21.86 -12.90
N SER A 185 -3.77 -22.53 -11.77
CA SER A 185 -4.52 -22.26 -10.56
C SER A 185 -3.61 -22.34 -9.34
N VAL A 186 -3.98 -21.63 -8.28
CA VAL A 186 -3.26 -21.60 -7.01
C VAL A 186 -4.27 -21.54 -5.86
N ASP A 187 -4.00 -22.33 -4.82
CA ASP A 187 -4.84 -22.42 -3.63
C ASP A 187 -4.20 -21.67 -2.46
N ALA A 188 -5.00 -20.91 -1.75
CA ALA A 188 -4.66 -20.33 -0.44
C ALA A 188 -5.85 -20.50 0.51
N SER A 189 -5.64 -20.31 1.80
CA SER A 189 -6.71 -20.47 2.79
C SER A 189 -7.14 -19.15 3.41
N GLY A 190 -8.45 -18.99 3.63
CA GLY A 190 -9.03 -17.88 4.39
C GLY A 190 -8.47 -17.83 5.80
N VAL A 191 -8.53 -16.66 6.44
CA VAL A 191 -8.03 -16.43 7.80
C VAL A 191 -9.09 -15.74 8.66
N ALA A 192 -9.01 -15.91 9.98
CA ALA A 192 -9.85 -15.14 10.90
C ALA A 192 -9.53 -13.64 10.85
N PRO A 193 -10.49 -12.73 11.12
CA PRO A 193 -10.25 -11.29 11.11
C PRO A 193 -9.07 -10.85 11.98
N LEU A 194 -8.20 -10.00 11.45
CA LEU A 194 -7.10 -9.40 12.21
C LEU A 194 -7.67 -8.34 13.18
N VAL A 195 -7.41 -8.50 14.48
CA VAL A 195 -7.84 -7.54 15.50
C VAL A 195 -6.61 -6.98 16.19
N LEU A 196 -6.26 -5.74 15.85
CA LEU A 196 -5.12 -5.03 16.44
C LEU A 196 -5.48 -4.50 17.83
N THR A 197 -4.56 -4.66 18.79
CA THR A 197 -4.73 -4.15 20.16
C THR A 197 -3.84 -2.96 20.46
N THR A 198 -2.73 -2.79 19.72
CA THR A 198 -1.83 -1.64 19.87
C THR A 198 -2.34 -0.38 19.19
N VAL A 199 -3.10 -0.51 18.10
CA VAL A 199 -3.65 0.65 17.36
C VAL A 199 -4.80 1.24 18.16
N GLN A 200 -4.72 2.55 18.45
CA GLN A 200 -5.74 3.29 19.20
C GLN A 200 -6.14 4.54 18.42
N ASN A 201 -7.44 4.77 18.26
CA ASN A 201 -7.99 5.85 17.44
C ASN A 201 -7.40 5.86 16.01
N ASP A 202 -7.23 4.67 15.43
CA ASP A 202 -6.64 4.48 14.11
C ASP A 202 -5.17 4.94 13.99
N GLU A 203 -4.46 5.11 15.11
CA GLU A 203 -3.04 5.52 15.14
C GLU A 203 -2.17 4.54 15.95
N ILE A 204 -0.88 4.47 15.60
CA ILE A 204 0.19 3.96 16.46
C ILE A 204 1.30 4.99 16.58
N THR A 205 1.84 5.16 17.80
CA THR A 205 2.99 6.02 18.05
C THR A 205 4.28 5.20 17.99
N LEU A 206 5.25 5.68 17.22
CA LEU A 206 6.61 5.18 17.24
C LEU A 206 7.45 6.13 18.09
N GLU A 207 7.95 5.64 19.22
CA GLU A 207 8.76 6.44 20.14
C GLU A 207 10.25 6.21 19.85
N ASN A 208 11.01 7.30 19.73
CA ASN A 208 12.46 7.20 19.62
C ASN A 208 13.08 6.71 20.93
N GLY A 209 14.17 5.95 20.83
CA GLY A 209 14.95 5.51 21.99
C GLY A 209 14.49 4.20 22.63
N GLY A 210 13.56 3.46 22.01
CA GLY A 210 13.17 2.12 22.45
C GLY A 210 12.49 1.31 21.34
N ASP A 211 12.27 0.03 21.63
CA ASP A 211 11.51 -0.85 20.77
C ASP A 211 10.01 -0.50 20.83
N THR A 212 9.29 -0.73 19.72
CA THR A 212 7.82 -0.69 19.70
C THR A 212 7.27 -2.10 19.66
N VAL A 213 6.38 -2.46 20.59
CA VAL A 213 5.66 -3.74 20.55
C VAL A 213 4.33 -3.51 19.83
N PHE A 214 4.11 -4.28 18.76
CA PHE A 214 2.89 -4.28 17.97
C PHE A 214 2.12 -5.58 18.24
N GLU A 215 0.89 -5.48 18.71
CA GLU A 215 0.11 -6.57 19.28
C GLU A 215 -1.26 -6.73 18.58
N TRP A 216 -1.72 -7.97 18.56
CA TRP A 216 -3.02 -8.37 18.00
C TRP A 216 -3.57 -9.60 18.72
N VAL A 217 -4.85 -9.89 18.55
CA VAL A 217 -5.45 -11.14 19.03
C VAL A 217 -4.97 -12.29 18.12
N PRO A 218 -4.21 -13.29 18.60
CA PRO A 218 -3.66 -14.35 17.74
C PRO A 218 -4.76 -15.21 17.11
N GLY A 219 -4.53 -15.64 15.88
CA GLY A 219 -5.37 -16.62 15.20
C GLY A 219 -5.14 -18.05 15.71
N THR A 220 -6.00 -18.99 15.30
CA THR A 220 -5.87 -20.42 15.68
C THR A 220 -5.24 -21.29 14.59
N GLY A 221 -4.97 -20.68 13.45
CA GLY A 221 -4.53 -21.32 12.23
C GLY A 221 -3.05 -21.63 12.13
N SER A 222 -2.69 -22.85 11.73
CA SER A 222 -1.30 -23.16 11.40
C SER A 222 -0.87 -22.48 10.10
N GLY A 223 0.39 -22.05 10.01
CA GLY A 223 0.95 -21.45 8.80
C GLY A 223 0.41 -20.04 8.47
N THR A 224 -0.42 -19.47 9.35
CA THR A 224 -0.85 -18.07 9.28
C THR A 224 0.32 -17.16 9.63
N ARG A 225 0.47 -16.07 8.88
CA ARG A 225 1.49 -15.04 9.09
C ARG A 225 0.82 -13.68 9.29
N VAL A 226 1.54 -12.77 9.92
CA VAL A 226 1.15 -11.36 10.03
C VAL A 226 2.26 -10.51 9.43
N ARG A 227 1.90 -9.69 8.44
CA ARG A 227 2.77 -8.67 7.87
C ARG A 227 2.35 -7.30 8.38
N VAL A 228 3.29 -6.53 8.89
CA VAL A 228 3.11 -5.12 9.27
C VAL A 228 3.97 -4.26 8.35
N THR A 229 3.36 -3.24 7.75
CA THR A 229 4.01 -2.31 6.84
C THR A 229 3.77 -0.89 7.34
N LEU A 230 4.85 -0.24 7.79
CA LEU A 230 4.83 1.15 8.23
C LEU A 230 5.40 2.04 7.13
N ASN A 231 4.58 2.97 6.63
CA ASN A 231 4.93 3.81 5.49
C ASN A 231 5.29 5.23 5.94
N ALA A 232 6.46 5.72 5.57
CA ALA A 232 6.84 7.11 5.78
C ALA A 232 6.10 8.03 4.79
N ASN A 233 6.22 9.34 4.99
CA ASN A 233 5.76 10.33 4.00
C ASN A 233 6.41 10.10 2.63
N SER A 234 5.76 10.57 1.57
CA SER A 234 6.31 10.53 0.21
C SER A 234 7.53 11.46 0.07
N SER A 235 8.47 11.11 -0.81
CA SER A 235 9.74 11.83 -1.01
C SER A 235 9.61 13.17 -1.75
N GLY A 236 8.44 13.46 -2.32
CA GLY A 236 8.21 14.63 -3.16
C GLY A 236 6.74 15.00 -3.40
N GLY A 237 5.82 14.48 -2.57
CA GLY A 237 4.38 14.70 -2.72
C GLY A 237 3.67 13.60 -3.53
N HIS A 238 2.47 13.91 -4.00
CA HIS A 238 1.52 12.92 -4.53
C HIS A 238 2.14 12.03 -5.62
N GLY A 239 2.11 10.71 -5.40
CA GLY A 239 2.64 9.71 -6.34
C GLY A 239 4.16 9.52 -6.30
N SER A 240 4.89 10.23 -5.43
CA SER A 240 6.31 9.97 -5.20
C SER A 240 6.50 8.74 -4.29
N PRO A 241 7.61 8.00 -4.42
CA PRO A 241 7.93 6.89 -3.52
C PRO A 241 8.01 7.32 -2.06
N TYR A 242 7.73 6.41 -1.12
CA TYR A 242 7.89 6.68 0.31
C TYR A 242 9.35 6.88 0.69
N LEU A 243 9.66 7.80 1.60
CA LEU A 243 11.03 8.02 2.06
C LEU A 243 11.64 6.77 2.71
N ALA A 244 10.82 5.99 3.41
CA ALA A 244 11.18 4.71 3.98
C ALA A 244 9.95 3.85 4.25
N ILE A 245 10.19 2.55 4.41
CA ILE A 245 9.21 1.56 4.87
C ILE A 245 9.86 0.69 5.93
N ILE A 246 9.18 0.45 7.04
CA ILE A 246 9.46 -0.71 7.88
C ILE A 246 8.50 -1.81 7.46
N GLU A 247 9.03 -2.97 7.08
CA GLU A 247 8.23 -4.16 6.83
C GLU A 247 8.65 -5.25 7.81
N CYS A 248 7.68 -5.79 8.55
CA CYS A 248 7.86 -6.93 9.42
C CYS A 248 6.96 -8.08 8.93
N ASP A 249 7.44 -9.30 8.94
CA ASP A 249 6.65 -10.48 8.56
C ASP A 249 6.96 -11.64 9.49
N THR A 250 6.00 -11.98 10.36
CA THR A 250 6.20 -12.94 11.44
C THR A 250 5.07 -13.99 11.50
N ALA A 251 5.18 -14.96 12.41
CA ALA A 251 4.11 -15.89 12.71
C ALA A 251 2.92 -15.17 13.39
N ASP A 252 1.71 -15.70 13.23
CA ASP A 252 0.52 -15.18 13.93
C ASP A 252 0.48 -15.65 15.39
N ASP A 253 1.40 -15.15 16.23
CA ASP A 253 1.54 -15.51 17.64
C ASP A 253 1.05 -14.42 18.62
N GLY A 254 0.55 -13.30 18.08
CA GLY A 254 -0.12 -12.22 18.83
C GLY A 254 0.73 -10.98 19.06
N SER A 255 2.01 -11.01 18.72
CA SER A 255 2.86 -9.83 18.88
C SER A 255 4.10 -9.86 17.99
N LEU A 256 4.59 -8.68 17.60
CA LEU A 256 5.95 -8.51 17.10
C LEU A 256 6.60 -7.31 17.76
N THR A 257 7.91 -7.40 17.93
CA THR A 257 8.73 -6.25 18.35
C THR A 257 9.30 -5.62 17.10
N ILE A 258 9.15 -4.31 16.95
CA ILE A 258 9.87 -3.48 15.99
C ILE A 258 11.09 -2.90 16.71
N PRO A 259 12.30 -3.38 16.39
CA PRO A 259 13.53 -2.94 17.04
C PRO A 259 13.74 -1.42 17.00
N GLN A 260 14.28 -0.89 18.09
CA GLN A 260 14.67 0.52 18.23
C GLN A 260 15.50 1.02 17.04
N ALA A 261 16.46 0.22 16.56
CA ALA A 261 17.34 0.63 15.48
C ALA A 261 16.58 0.89 14.15
N LEU A 262 15.50 0.15 13.91
CA LEU A 262 14.63 0.35 12.75
C LEU A 262 13.81 1.64 12.91
N ILE A 263 13.27 1.90 14.12
CA ILE A 263 12.52 3.12 14.43
C ILE A 263 13.41 4.36 14.29
N GLU A 264 14.61 4.35 14.87
CA GLU A 264 15.58 5.45 14.75
C GLU A 264 16.07 5.64 13.30
N GLY A 265 16.08 4.57 12.51
CA GLY A 265 16.39 4.61 11.09
C GLY A 265 15.27 5.16 10.21
N PHE A 266 14.03 5.14 10.71
CA PHE A 266 12.82 5.56 10.01
C PHE A 266 12.63 7.08 10.15
N PRO A 267 12.22 7.81 9.09
CA PRO A 267 12.05 9.25 9.16
C PRO A 267 10.82 9.62 10.01
N GLU A 268 10.80 10.86 10.49
CA GLU A 268 9.60 11.44 11.11
C GLU A 268 8.43 11.45 10.11
N THR A 269 7.22 11.25 10.64
CA THR A 269 5.99 11.33 9.85
C THR A 269 5.17 12.56 10.20
N TYR A 270 4.45 13.07 9.20
CA TYR A 270 3.49 14.12 9.47
C TYR A 270 2.26 13.48 10.10
N ARG A 271 1.65 14.17 11.07
CA ARG A 271 0.32 13.78 11.51
C ARG A 271 -0.67 14.04 10.38
N TRP A 272 -1.70 13.22 10.27
CA TRP A 272 -2.69 13.28 9.20
C TRP A 272 -3.40 14.64 9.12
N GLU A 273 -3.44 15.43 10.20
CA GLU A 273 -4.03 16.78 10.14
C GLU A 273 -3.21 17.76 9.29
N MET A 274 -1.95 17.43 8.96
CA MET A 274 -1.02 18.29 8.21
C MET A 274 -0.81 17.87 6.75
N CYS A 275 -1.34 16.73 6.33
CA CYS A 275 -1.13 16.16 5.00
C CYS A 275 -2.42 15.53 4.47
N ALA A 276 -2.69 15.70 3.18
CA ALA A 276 -3.91 15.20 2.56
C ALA A 276 -3.64 13.95 1.71
N GLY A 277 -4.46 12.92 1.90
CA GLY A 277 -4.49 11.74 1.03
C GLY A 277 -3.14 11.05 0.93
N VAL A 278 -2.62 10.92 -0.29
CA VAL A 278 -1.44 10.10 -0.61
C VAL A 278 -0.10 10.66 -0.11
N ASP A 279 -0.06 11.91 0.37
CA ASP A 279 1.15 12.48 0.96
C ASP A 279 1.48 11.89 2.33
N CYS A 280 0.45 11.37 3.00
CA CYS A 280 0.56 10.55 4.20
C CYS A 280 -0.09 9.21 3.91
N PRO A 281 0.70 8.23 3.47
CA PRO A 281 0.15 6.91 3.23
C PRO A 281 -0.30 6.26 4.52
N LEU A 282 -1.40 5.52 4.44
CA LEU A 282 -1.78 4.60 5.50
C LEU A 282 -0.70 3.53 5.64
N SER A 283 -0.38 3.21 6.89
CA SER A 283 0.28 1.96 7.23
C SER A 283 -0.75 0.84 7.29
N SER A 284 -0.30 -0.41 7.29
CA SER A 284 -1.20 -1.55 7.37
C SER A 284 -0.60 -2.72 8.12
N ALA A 285 -1.49 -3.56 8.63
CA ALA A 285 -1.17 -4.91 9.05
C ALA A 285 -2.11 -5.87 8.33
N MET A 286 -1.59 -7.01 7.88
CA MET A 286 -2.35 -8.06 7.20
C MET A 286 -2.04 -9.40 7.85
N ARG A 287 -3.07 -10.06 8.37
CA ARG A 287 -3.02 -11.50 8.65
C ARG A 287 -3.29 -12.23 7.35
N TYR A 288 -2.48 -13.20 6.99
CA TYR A 288 -2.66 -13.92 5.73
C TYR A 288 -2.17 -15.36 5.77
N ARG A 289 -2.65 -16.14 4.80
CA ARG A 289 -2.01 -17.37 4.33
C ARG A 289 -1.70 -17.24 2.86
N ARG A 290 -0.70 -17.98 2.41
CA ARG A 290 -0.22 -17.93 1.02
C ARG A 290 -0.25 -19.28 0.34
N GLY A 291 -0.62 -19.25 -0.93
CA GLY A 291 -0.41 -20.29 -1.92
C GLY A 291 0.71 -19.89 -2.86
N ILE A 292 1.55 -20.84 -3.27
CA ILE A 292 2.59 -20.59 -4.27
C ILE A 292 2.38 -21.59 -5.41
N MET A 293 2.31 -21.07 -6.63
CA MET A 293 2.25 -21.88 -7.84
C MET A 293 3.44 -21.53 -8.74
N PRO A 294 4.32 -22.51 -9.06
CA PRO A 294 5.34 -22.31 -10.06
C PRO A 294 4.70 -22.02 -11.42
N VAL A 295 5.09 -20.91 -12.04
CA VAL A 295 4.71 -20.53 -13.40
C VAL A 295 5.95 -20.50 -14.29
N ALA A 296 5.77 -20.30 -15.60
CA ALA A 296 6.86 -20.37 -16.57
C ALA A 296 7.85 -19.20 -16.41
N GLY A 297 8.73 -19.27 -15.42
CA GLY A 297 9.71 -18.24 -15.15
C GLY A 297 9.93 -17.84 -13.71
N GLY A 298 9.06 -18.28 -12.80
CA GLY A 298 9.09 -17.83 -11.42
C GLY A 298 7.90 -18.40 -10.68
N ASP A 299 7.60 -17.77 -9.56
CA ASP A 299 6.48 -18.15 -8.71
C ASP A 299 5.35 -17.14 -8.82
N PHE A 300 4.12 -17.65 -8.71
CA PHE A 300 2.93 -16.84 -8.50
C PHE A 300 2.48 -16.98 -7.04
N ASP A 301 2.48 -15.87 -6.31
CA ASP A 301 2.07 -15.82 -4.89
C ASP A 301 0.60 -15.40 -4.78
N PHE A 302 -0.24 -16.24 -4.19
CA PHE A 302 -1.63 -15.91 -3.87
C PHE A 302 -1.81 -15.78 -2.37
N ARG A 303 -2.12 -14.57 -1.90
CA ARG A 303 -2.37 -14.24 -0.50
C ARG A 303 -3.86 -14.03 -0.27
N VAL A 304 -4.39 -14.71 0.75
CA VAL A 304 -5.74 -14.49 1.26
C VAL A 304 -5.62 -13.99 2.69
N GLY A 305 -6.20 -12.84 3.02
CA GLY A 305 -6.01 -12.25 4.33
C GLY A 305 -7.03 -11.22 4.80
N SER A 306 -6.91 -10.86 6.07
CA SER A 306 -7.65 -9.78 6.71
C SER A 306 -6.66 -8.68 7.08
N SER A 307 -6.98 -7.45 6.69
CA SER A 307 -6.08 -6.31 6.81
C SER A 307 -6.74 -5.13 7.49
N VAL A 308 -5.92 -4.41 8.25
CA VAL A 308 -6.31 -3.20 8.98
C VAL A 308 -5.32 -2.12 8.62
N SER A 309 -5.82 -0.96 8.21
CA SER A 309 -5.00 0.22 7.97
C SER A 309 -5.10 1.25 9.09
N PHE A 310 -3.98 1.90 9.36
CA PHE A 310 -3.83 2.85 10.46
C PHE A 310 -2.77 3.91 10.13
N TRP A 311 -2.78 5.00 10.90
CA TRP A 311 -1.80 6.06 10.85
C TRP A 311 -0.61 5.76 11.75
N ILE A 312 0.54 6.33 11.39
CA ILE A 312 1.73 6.31 12.25
C ILE A 312 2.07 7.73 12.69
N VAL A 313 2.34 7.87 13.98
CA VAL A 313 2.89 9.10 14.57
C VAL A 313 4.32 8.82 14.97
N HIS A 314 5.25 9.29 14.14
CA HIS A 314 6.68 9.26 14.46
C HIS A 314 7.20 10.69 14.54
N GLN A 315 7.41 11.19 15.76
CA GLN A 315 7.97 12.51 16.00
C GLN A 315 9.37 12.36 16.58
N ALA A 316 10.31 13.20 16.15
CA ALA A 316 11.50 13.39 16.98
C ALA A 316 11.04 13.99 18.30
N MET A 317 11.61 13.49 19.41
CA MET A 317 11.47 14.15 20.70
C MET A 317 11.67 15.65 20.49
N GLN A 318 10.63 16.45 20.79
CA GLN A 318 10.77 17.90 20.87
C GLN A 318 11.88 18.17 21.90
N ARG A 319 13.10 18.39 21.43
CA ARG A 319 14.26 18.68 22.29
C ARG A 319 14.14 20.08 22.88
#